data_AF-A0A2T9ZC10-F1
#
_entry.id   AF-A0A2T9ZC10-F1
#
_cell.length_a   1.000
_cell.length_b   1.000
_cell.length_c   1.000
_cell.angle_alpha   90.00
_cell.angle_beta   90.00
_cell.angle_gamma   90.00
#
_symmetry.space_group_name_H-M   'P 1'
#
loop_
_entity.id
_entity.type
_entity.pdbx_description
1 polymer ?
#
loop_
_entity_poly.entity_id
_entity_poly.type
_entity_poly.pdbx_seq_one_letter_code
_entity_poly.pdbx_strand_id
1 'polypeptide(L)'
;MVENFQPLLEDCLQAFNSGDSGLLNSSAFSLKNIIFSENTDVKTLLEISSFIYTRILSKSAKNNLKYIDTVLDVVKEIERKKIALSFEFLSSSTKTLIEILPLAFIPEKDAHSLKSNIPLNSSLANNILTTLSNRLFFYSVNTVKSIENADGYEQLKKPFMVPGSSLNLSTDTVDTDTVFLFSRVVFLSVYNGVDPKRLAFDLGFLDLLANNTVKLLDGSTSISGASPARFPVYTSLVESLKATYILCTKFEDIRNNSHIKPNNTLLELFGNTIEDSLLYRFTRVLESTLYCLSKFSEKSKVSAETTQDVKKVLDHLLQILFLFPVPFLHEDKDFSIESINERWNLADKNNESLSILLSLLQIYIAPLESLDKTTTQVLNVQEHTTLFILVCLLARFSIYCEPIRLHVKEFIFGDRDFNMLPESGKSLRATITKLVSLPYKSDLTLCFGDFIYVLFDSNPGHVIKQLGFGNTIGYFSSRSSLLQINMNEILSQDPKSQAQPGKSALESSKDFNVVTGSSSLTAGNEDEPSLEDMTDEQKELEAERLFVLFEKLEKTGIVKIEPQFGNLKKDSQ
;
A
#
# COMPACT_ATOMS: atom_id res chain seq x y z
N MET A 1 -40.97 33.86 7.31
CA MET A 1 -40.82 32.68 6.43
C MET A 1 -41.14 31.36 7.14
N VAL A 2 -41.10 31.26 8.47
CA VAL A 2 -41.43 30.03 9.24
C VAL A 2 -42.94 29.70 9.27
N GLU A 3 -43.83 30.69 9.11
CA GLU A 3 -45.30 30.51 9.25
C GLU A 3 -46.00 29.83 8.05
N ASN A 4 -45.31 29.54 6.95
CA ASN A 4 -45.90 28.91 5.75
C ASN A 4 -45.58 27.40 5.59
N PHE A 5 -44.89 26.77 6.56
CA PHE A 5 -44.36 25.41 6.39
C PHE A 5 -45.22 24.29 6.94
N GLN A 6 -45.93 24.54 8.04
CA GLN A 6 -46.79 23.56 8.68
C GLN A 6 -47.92 23.05 7.76
N PRO A 7 -48.57 23.89 6.93
CA PRO A 7 -49.56 23.42 5.95
C PRO A 7 -48.93 22.50 4.92
N LEU A 8 -47.70 22.79 4.48
CA LEU A 8 -47.01 22.00 3.46
C LEU A 8 -46.59 20.62 4.00
N LEU A 9 -46.17 20.53 5.27
CA LEU A 9 -45.95 19.26 5.96
C LEU A 9 -47.27 18.48 6.14
N GLU A 10 -48.36 19.16 6.48
CA GLU A 10 -49.69 18.55 6.61
C GLU A 10 -50.24 18.05 5.27
N ASP A 11 -50.01 18.78 4.17
CA ASP A 11 -50.34 18.36 2.80
C ASP A 11 -49.52 17.13 2.39
N CYS A 12 -48.23 17.10 2.74
CA CYS A 12 -47.38 15.91 2.56
C CYS A 12 -47.94 14.71 3.34
N LEU A 13 -48.44 14.90 4.57
CA LEU A 13 -49.06 13.84 5.38
C LEU A 13 -50.37 13.35 4.79
N GLN A 14 -51.19 14.25 4.29
CA GLN A 14 -52.47 13.91 3.70
C GLN A 14 -52.28 13.11 2.41
N ALA A 15 -51.32 13.52 1.57
CA ALA A 15 -50.87 12.79 0.38
C ALA A 15 -50.30 11.40 0.72
N PHE A 16 -49.59 11.28 1.85
CA PHE A 16 -49.03 10.03 2.33
C PHE A 16 -50.11 9.06 2.82
N ASN A 17 -51.07 9.54 3.61
CA ASN A 17 -52.15 8.72 4.15
C ASN A 17 -53.14 8.27 3.05
N SER A 18 -53.26 9.03 1.95
CA SER A 18 -54.12 8.70 0.83
C SER A 18 -53.49 7.73 -0.19
N GLY A 19 -52.16 7.54 -0.16
CA GLY A 19 -51.44 6.73 -1.14
C GLY A 19 -51.41 7.34 -2.55
N ASP A 20 -51.73 8.63 -2.69
CA ASP A 20 -51.83 9.30 -3.99
C ASP A 20 -50.44 9.72 -4.50
N SER A 21 -49.96 8.98 -5.51
CA SER A 21 -48.66 9.21 -6.15
C SER A 21 -48.50 10.61 -6.80
N GLY A 22 -49.61 11.26 -7.21
CA GLY A 22 -49.56 12.58 -7.85
C GLY A 22 -49.32 13.71 -6.86
N LEU A 23 -50.07 13.70 -5.75
CA LEU A 23 -49.87 14.62 -4.62
C LEU A 23 -48.49 14.41 -3.99
N LEU A 24 -48.04 13.17 -3.83
CA LEU A 24 -46.71 12.86 -3.29
C LEU A 24 -45.56 13.45 -4.13
N ASN A 25 -45.64 13.40 -5.47
CA ASN A 25 -44.59 13.98 -6.33
C ASN A 25 -44.57 15.52 -6.25
N SER A 26 -45.73 16.16 -6.21
CA SER A 26 -45.89 17.61 -6.03
C SER A 26 -45.29 18.10 -4.70
N SER A 27 -45.62 17.38 -3.63
CA SER A 27 -45.18 17.69 -2.28
C SER A 27 -43.68 17.44 -2.07
N ALA A 28 -43.15 16.34 -2.62
CA ALA A 28 -41.71 16.03 -2.60
C ALA A 28 -40.88 17.06 -3.40
N PHE A 29 -41.39 17.53 -4.54
CA PHE A 29 -40.74 18.57 -5.34
C PHE A 29 -40.70 19.92 -4.62
N SER A 30 -41.82 20.31 -3.98
CA SER A 30 -41.90 21.53 -3.17
C SER A 30 -40.93 21.47 -1.98
N LEU A 31 -40.88 20.33 -1.27
CA LEU A 31 -39.91 20.10 -0.21
C LEU A 31 -38.46 20.23 -0.71
N LYS A 32 -38.10 19.62 -1.85
CA LYS A 32 -36.75 19.77 -2.43
C LYS A 32 -36.37 21.23 -2.67
N ASN A 33 -37.25 22.02 -3.28
CA ASN A 33 -36.98 23.44 -3.55
C ASN A 33 -36.76 24.25 -2.28
N ILE A 34 -37.47 23.91 -1.21
CA ILE A 34 -37.29 24.50 0.12
C ILE A 34 -35.94 24.06 0.70
N ILE A 35 -35.60 22.78 0.67
CA ILE A 35 -34.38 22.24 1.30
C ILE A 35 -33.12 22.82 0.65
N PHE A 36 -33.11 22.93 -0.69
CA PHE A 36 -31.99 23.45 -1.47
C PHE A 36 -31.94 24.99 -1.52
N SER A 37 -32.87 25.69 -0.88
CA SER A 37 -32.80 27.15 -0.79
C SER A 37 -31.67 27.57 0.17
N GLU A 38 -30.85 28.54 -0.23
CA GLU A 38 -29.75 29.05 0.60
C GLU A 38 -30.23 29.67 1.93
N ASN A 39 -31.50 30.09 1.98
CA ASN A 39 -32.11 30.78 3.12
C ASN A 39 -32.82 29.86 4.12
N THR A 40 -32.77 28.54 3.94
CA THR A 40 -33.47 27.59 4.80
C THR A 40 -32.75 27.44 6.13
N ASP A 41 -33.45 27.78 7.21
CA ASP A 41 -32.91 27.76 8.56
C ASP A 41 -32.79 26.34 9.11
N VAL A 42 -31.82 26.17 10.00
CA VAL A 42 -31.42 24.88 10.59
C VAL A 42 -32.57 24.20 11.34
N LYS A 43 -33.43 25.00 11.98
CA LYS A 43 -34.58 24.49 12.74
C LYS A 43 -35.60 23.82 11.83
N THR A 44 -35.92 24.44 10.70
CA THR A 44 -36.83 23.88 9.68
C THR A 44 -36.30 22.58 9.09
N LEU A 45 -35.00 22.49 8.81
CA LEU A 45 -34.39 21.25 8.33
C LEU A 45 -34.48 20.11 9.36
N LEU A 46 -34.29 20.41 10.64
CA LEU A 46 -34.40 19.42 11.73
C LEU A 46 -35.84 18.95 11.94
N GLU A 47 -36.82 19.86 11.89
CA GLU A 47 -38.25 19.53 12.00
C GLU A 47 -38.71 18.66 10.82
N ILE A 48 -38.32 19.02 9.60
CA ILE A 48 -38.57 18.20 8.40
C ILE A 48 -37.93 16.81 8.56
N SER A 49 -36.67 16.73 9.00
CA SER A 49 -35.97 15.46 9.19
C SER A 49 -36.63 14.56 10.24
N SER A 50 -36.97 15.12 11.42
CA SER A 50 -37.63 14.40 12.52
C SER A 50 -39.00 13.86 12.12
N PHE A 51 -39.79 14.70 11.44
CA PHE A 51 -41.10 14.34 10.94
C PHE A 51 -41.08 13.21 9.91
N ILE A 52 -40.23 13.35 8.91
CA ILE A 52 -40.01 12.36 7.86
C ILE A 52 -39.57 11.03 8.47
N TYR A 53 -38.64 11.09 9.43
CA TYR A 53 -38.04 9.91 10.03
C TYR A 53 -39.04 9.10 10.88
N THR A 54 -39.86 9.81 11.66
CA THR A 54 -40.96 9.22 12.45
C THR A 54 -41.96 8.46 11.57
N ARG A 55 -42.10 8.86 10.30
CA ARG A 55 -43.00 8.21 9.33
C ARG A 55 -42.33 7.15 8.46
N ILE A 56 -41.04 7.24 8.13
CA ILE A 56 -40.28 6.11 7.53
C ILE A 56 -40.34 4.88 8.46
N LEU A 57 -40.26 5.10 9.79
CA LEU A 57 -40.39 4.04 10.80
C LEU A 57 -41.77 3.35 10.79
N SER A 58 -42.80 3.94 10.16
CA SER A 58 -44.11 3.32 10.05
C SER A 58 -44.15 2.27 8.93
N LYS A 59 -44.77 1.10 9.20
CA LYS A 59 -44.83 -0.06 8.29
C LYS A 59 -45.32 0.26 6.86
N SER A 60 -46.08 1.34 6.65
CA SER A 60 -46.61 1.72 5.32
C SER A 60 -45.58 2.45 4.42
N ALA A 61 -44.54 3.08 5.00
CA ALA A 61 -43.53 3.83 4.26
C ALA A 61 -42.45 2.95 3.61
N LYS A 62 -42.24 1.72 4.12
CA LYS A 62 -41.26 0.75 3.56
C LYS A 62 -41.53 0.40 2.09
N ASN A 63 -42.74 0.64 1.59
CA ASN A 63 -43.15 0.34 0.22
C ASN A 63 -43.06 1.55 -0.75
N ASN A 64 -42.60 2.72 -0.31
CA ASN A 64 -42.64 3.95 -1.14
C ASN A 64 -41.24 4.55 -1.38
N LEU A 65 -40.51 3.95 -2.33
CA LEU A 65 -39.09 4.20 -2.62
C LEU A 65 -38.76 5.64 -3.05
N LYS A 66 -39.67 6.29 -3.80
CA LYS A 66 -39.51 7.70 -4.23
C LYS A 66 -39.44 8.68 -3.06
N TYR A 67 -40.14 8.35 -1.97
CA TYR A 67 -40.11 9.16 -0.76
C TYR A 67 -38.75 9.04 -0.10
N ILE A 68 -38.24 7.81 0.05
CA ILE A 68 -36.93 7.53 0.66
C ILE A 68 -35.81 8.31 -0.04
N ASP A 69 -35.79 8.37 -1.38
CA ASP A 69 -34.82 9.19 -2.12
C ASP A 69 -34.87 10.68 -1.75
N THR A 70 -36.08 11.24 -1.63
CA THR A 70 -36.27 12.64 -1.21
C THR A 70 -35.78 12.87 0.22
N VAL A 71 -36.02 11.91 1.12
CA VAL A 71 -35.51 11.98 2.49
C VAL A 71 -33.99 11.96 2.54
N LEU A 72 -33.38 11.08 1.76
CA LEU A 72 -31.92 10.97 1.69
C LEU A 72 -31.30 12.28 1.21
N ASP A 73 -31.94 12.98 0.27
CA ASP A 73 -31.49 14.30 -0.17
C ASP A 73 -31.59 15.36 0.94
N VAL A 74 -32.65 15.35 1.75
CA VAL A 74 -32.75 16.21 2.96
C VAL A 74 -31.59 15.93 3.91
N VAL A 75 -31.36 14.66 4.22
CA VAL A 75 -30.36 14.24 5.20
C VAL A 75 -28.95 14.58 4.73
N LYS A 76 -28.65 14.40 3.43
CA LYS A 76 -27.36 14.82 2.85
C LYS A 76 -27.14 16.33 3.00
N GLU A 77 -28.17 17.15 2.81
CA GLU A 77 -28.04 18.60 2.93
C GLU A 77 -27.88 19.05 4.39
N ILE A 78 -28.55 18.37 5.34
CA ILE A 78 -28.33 18.56 6.79
C ILE A 78 -26.89 18.22 7.17
N GLU A 79 -26.39 17.09 6.68
CA GLU A 79 -25.01 16.63 6.92
C GLU A 79 -23.99 17.58 6.27
N ARG A 80 -24.28 18.11 5.08
CA ARG A 80 -23.46 19.13 4.40
C ARG A 80 -23.36 20.41 5.23
N LYS A 81 -24.46 20.83 5.87
CA LYS A 81 -24.50 22.01 6.76
C LYS A 81 -23.92 21.74 8.18
N LYS A 82 -23.36 20.55 8.44
CA LYS A 82 -22.69 20.15 9.70
C LYS A 82 -23.53 20.37 10.96
N ILE A 83 -24.85 20.12 10.88
CA ILE A 83 -25.77 20.39 11.99
C ILE A 83 -25.72 19.25 13.02
N ALA A 84 -25.42 19.57 14.28
CA ALA A 84 -25.43 18.61 15.38
C ALA A 84 -26.83 17.98 15.56
N LEU A 85 -26.94 16.67 15.30
CA LEU A 85 -28.15 15.87 15.50
C LEU A 85 -28.13 15.19 16.89
N SER A 86 -29.31 15.00 17.49
CA SER A 86 -29.40 14.26 18.76
C SER A 86 -29.03 12.78 18.57
N PHE A 87 -28.50 12.15 19.63
CA PHE A 87 -28.08 10.74 19.58
C PHE A 87 -29.23 9.79 19.23
N GLU A 88 -30.39 9.96 19.87
CA GLU A 88 -31.59 9.15 19.61
C GLU A 88 -32.04 9.27 18.15
N PHE A 89 -31.97 10.49 17.61
CA PHE A 89 -32.29 10.75 16.22
C PHE A 89 -31.29 10.07 15.28
N LEU A 90 -29.98 10.19 15.52
CA LEU A 90 -28.97 9.56 14.68
C LEU A 90 -29.05 8.02 14.75
N SER A 91 -29.35 7.48 15.92
CA SER A 91 -29.41 6.04 16.14
C SER A 91 -30.62 5.42 15.48
N SER A 92 -31.80 5.99 15.74
CA SER A 92 -33.03 5.58 15.09
C SER A 92 -32.86 5.71 13.57
N SER A 93 -32.32 6.85 13.08
CA SER A 93 -32.02 7.13 11.66
C SER A 93 -31.12 6.16 10.95
N THR A 94 -30.03 5.78 11.58
CA THR A 94 -29.08 4.83 11.00
C THR A 94 -29.70 3.43 10.92
N LYS A 95 -30.49 3.02 11.91
CA LYS A 95 -31.14 1.70 11.91
C LYS A 95 -32.08 1.50 10.73
N THR A 96 -32.97 2.44 10.42
CA THR A 96 -33.92 2.23 9.30
C THR A 96 -33.26 2.36 7.93
N LEU A 97 -32.21 3.18 7.80
CA LEU A 97 -31.41 3.20 6.57
C LEU A 97 -30.83 1.82 6.27
N ILE A 98 -30.33 1.15 7.30
CA ILE A 98 -29.80 -0.21 7.17
C ILE A 98 -30.92 -1.22 6.90
N GLU A 99 -32.09 -1.11 7.55
CA GLU A 99 -33.24 -2.01 7.30
C GLU A 99 -33.81 -1.90 5.88
N ILE A 100 -33.72 -0.73 5.26
CA ILE A 100 -34.26 -0.47 3.92
C ILE A 100 -33.22 -0.78 2.84
N LEU A 101 -31.92 -0.77 3.16
CA LEU A 101 -30.86 -1.04 2.18
C LEU A 101 -31.07 -2.35 1.40
N PRO A 102 -31.43 -3.51 2.01
CA PRO A 102 -31.68 -4.73 1.25
C PRO A 102 -32.85 -4.61 0.28
N LEU A 103 -33.85 -3.79 0.60
CA LEU A 103 -34.97 -3.54 -0.31
C LEU A 103 -34.44 -2.88 -1.59
N ALA A 104 -33.46 -1.98 -1.49
CA ALA A 104 -32.79 -1.26 -2.61
C ALA A 104 -32.22 -2.17 -3.72
N PHE A 105 -32.02 -3.46 -3.45
CA PHE A 105 -31.31 -4.41 -4.33
C PHE A 105 -32.15 -5.61 -4.81
N ILE A 106 -33.48 -5.61 -4.63
CA ILE A 106 -34.32 -6.72 -5.11
C ILE A 106 -34.42 -6.65 -6.64
N PRO A 107 -34.00 -7.72 -7.38
CA PRO A 107 -34.11 -7.75 -8.83
C PRO A 107 -35.57 -7.80 -9.31
N GLU A 108 -35.86 -7.16 -10.45
CA GLU A 108 -37.21 -7.04 -11.05
C GLU A 108 -37.98 -8.38 -11.14
N LYS A 109 -37.27 -9.51 -11.29
CA LYS A 109 -37.90 -10.84 -11.46
C LYS A 109 -38.60 -11.36 -10.20
N ASP A 110 -38.16 -10.96 -9.00
CA ASP A 110 -38.78 -11.36 -7.73
C ASP A 110 -39.87 -10.39 -7.25
N ALA A 111 -39.95 -9.21 -7.90
CA ALA A 111 -40.89 -8.14 -7.57
C ALA A 111 -42.36 -8.48 -7.91
N HIS A 112 -42.64 -9.53 -8.70
CA HIS A 112 -44.01 -9.95 -9.03
C HIS A 112 -44.85 -10.38 -7.81
N SER A 113 -44.22 -10.70 -6.68
CA SER A 113 -44.92 -11.05 -5.42
C SER A 113 -45.27 -9.84 -4.54
N LEU A 114 -44.67 -8.67 -4.82
CA LEU A 114 -44.94 -7.40 -4.14
C LEU A 114 -45.80 -6.54 -5.07
N LYS A 115 -47.04 -6.25 -4.69
CA LYS A 115 -48.05 -5.51 -5.49
C LYS A 115 -47.69 -4.05 -5.87
N SER A 116 -46.41 -3.66 -5.87
CA SER A 116 -45.93 -2.34 -6.27
C SER A 116 -44.90 -2.48 -7.40
N ASN A 117 -45.34 -2.25 -8.63
CA ASN A 117 -44.49 -2.10 -9.82
C ASN A 117 -43.59 -0.86 -9.71
N ILE A 118 -42.48 -0.95 -8.96
CA ILE A 118 -41.41 0.06 -9.02
C ILE A 118 -40.07 -0.70 -9.03
N PRO A 119 -39.30 -0.68 -10.13
CA PRO A 119 -37.97 -1.28 -10.14
C PRO A 119 -37.09 -0.57 -9.12
N LEU A 120 -36.43 -1.36 -8.29
CA LEU A 120 -35.51 -0.87 -7.27
C LEU A 120 -34.20 -0.46 -7.92
N ASN A 121 -33.88 0.83 -7.74
CA ASN A 121 -32.90 1.57 -8.53
C ASN A 121 -31.56 1.59 -7.79
N SER A 122 -30.46 1.22 -8.45
CA SER A 122 -29.08 1.34 -7.92
C SER A 122 -28.80 2.73 -7.33
N SER A 123 -29.47 3.77 -7.87
CA SER A 123 -29.51 5.13 -7.34
C SER A 123 -29.89 5.21 -5.85
N LEU A 124 -30.95 4.51 -5.43
CA LEU A 124 -31.43 4.55 -4.04
C LEU A 124 -30.42 3.90 -3.08
N ALA A 125 -29.86 2.76 -3.47
CA ALA A 125 -28.81 2.10 -2.72
C ALA A 125 -27.58 3.00 -2.57
N ASN A 126 -27.13 3.62 -3.66
CA ASN A 126 -26.01 4.55 -3.66
C ASN A 126 -26.31 5.79 -2.80
N ASN A 127 -27.55 6.25 -2.77
CA ASN A 127 -27.97 7.34 -1.88
C ASN A 127 -27.88 6.93 -0.40
N ILE A 128 -28.37 5.74 -0.04
CA ILE A 128 -28.30 5.21 1.33
C ILE A 128 -26.84 5.05 1.77
N LEU A 129 -26.01 4.39 0.96
CA LEU A 129 -24.59 4.18 1.27
C LEU A 129 -23.80 5.50 1.35
N THR A 130 -24.12 6.48 0.49
CA THR A 130 -23.54 7.82 0.57
C THR A 130 -23.87 8.48 1.91
N THR A 131 -25.13 8.44 2.32
CA THR A 131 -25.57 8.99 3.61
C THR A 131 -24.90 8.27 4.77
N LEU A 132 -24.82 6.94 4.75
CA LEU A 132 -24.12 6.18 5.79
C LEU A 132 -22.62 6.55 5.87
N SER A 133 -21.94 6.66 4.74
CA SER A 133 -20.54 7.11 4.66
C SER A 133 -20.37 8.52 5.27
N ASN A 134 -21.23 9.47 4.91
CA ASN A 134 -21.18 10.83 5.45
C ASN A 134 -21.39 10.85 6.97
N ARG A 135 -22.33 10.06 7.47
CA ARG A 135 -22.60 9.93 8.92
C ARG A 135 -21.44 9.32 9.68
N LEU A 136 -20.80 8.29 9.13
CA LEU A 136 -19.60 7.70 9.72
C LEU A 136 -18.45 8.70 9.73
N PHE A 137 -18.35 9.55 8.71
CA PHE A 137 -17.34 10.61 8.63
C PHE A 137 -17.58 11.74 9.66
N PHE A 138 -18.82 12.22 9.81
CA PHE A 138 -19.10 13.38 10.68
C PHE A 138 -19.40 13.03 12.15
N TYR A 139 -20.00 11.87 12.41
CA TYR A 139 -20.52 11.51 13.75
C TYR A 139 -19.97 10.20 14.32
N SER A 140 -19.05 9.54 13.59
CA SER A 140 -18.28 8.34 13.94
C SER A 140 -18.86 7.47 15.06
N VAL A 141 -18.62 7.84 16.33
CA VAL A 141 -19.01 7.10 17.54
C VAL A 141 -20.52 6.83 17.63
N ASN A 142 -21.36 7.82 17.33
CA ASN A 142 -22.81 7.68 17.47
C ASN A 142 -23.39 6.80 16.35
N THR A 143 -22.85 6.95 15.14
CA THR A 143 -23.23 6.14 13.99
C THR A 143 -22.81 4.69 14.22
N VAL A 144 -21.54 4.45 14.57
CA VAL A 144 -20.98 3.10 14.82
C VAL A 144 -21.82 2.32 15.84
N LYS A 145 -22.13 2.90 17.00
CA LYS A 145 -22.96 2.26 18.03
C LYS A 145 -24.33 1.81 17.52
N SER A 146 -24.84 2.48 16.49
CA SER A 146 -26.13 2.18 15.88
C SER A 146 -26.04 1.07 14.84
N ILE A 147 -24.90 0.95 14.14
CA ILE A 147 -24.60 -0.13 13.18
C ILE A 147 -24.24 -1.43 13.92
N GLU A 148 -23.63 -1.34 15.09
CA GLU A 148 -23.03 -2.47 15.84
C GLU A 148 -24.00 -3.61 16.21
N ASN A 149 -25.31 -3.39 16.14
CA ASN A 149 -26.30 -4.45 16.28
C ASN A 149 -26.12 -5.52 15.19
N ALA A 150 -26.19 -6.81 15.53
CA ALA A 150 -25.92 -7.93 14.62
C ALA A 150 -26.71 -7.86 13.29
N ASP A 151 -27.96 -7.39 13.34
CA ASP A 151 -28.80 -7.20 12.16
C ASP A 151 -28.26 -6.12 11.20
N GLY A 152 -27.57 -5.10 11.72
CA GLY A 152 -27.11 -3.95 10.95
C GLY A 152 -26.03 -4.33 9.93
N TYR A 153 -24.93 -4.91 10.40
CA TYR A 153 -23.86 -5.35 9.50
C TYR A 153 -24.27 -6.47 8.55
N GLU A 154 -25.12 -7.41 9.00
CA GLU A 154 -25.65 -8.45 8.10
C GLU A 154 -26.52 -7.87 6.99
N GLN A 155 -27.30 -6.83 7.28
CA GLN A 155 -28.07 -6.12 6.25
C GLN A 155 -27.18 -5.34 5.26
N LEU A 156 -25.98 -4.89 5.66
CA LEU A 156 -25.01 -4.28 4.75
C LEU A 156 -24.43 -5.27 3.72
N LYS A 157 -24.46 -6.58 3.99
CA LYS A 157 -23.98 -7.63 3.08
C LYS A 157 -25.00 -7.99 2.01
N LYS A 158 -26.28 -7.97 2.37
CA LYS A 158 -27.39 -8.40 1.50
C LYS A 158 -27.36 -7.82 0.08
N PRO A 159 -26.98 -6.55 -0.15
CA PRO A 159 -26.75 -5.99 -1.49
C PRO A 159 -25.82 -6.80 -2.41
N PHE A 160 -24.88 -7.54 -1.81
CA PHE A 160 -23.84 -8.28 -2.49
C PHE A 160 -24.07 -9.80 -2.43
N MET A 161 -25.11 -10.25 -1.71
CA MET A 161 -25.50 -11.66 -1.58
C MET A 161 -26.71 -11.92 -2.48
N VAL A 162 -26.54 -12.76 -3.51
CA VAL A 162 -27.64 -13.15 -4.40
C VAL A 162 -28.64 -14.00 -3.60
N PRO A 163 -29.96 -13.77 -3.68
CA PRO A 163 -30.94 -14.67 -3.10
C PRO A 163 -30.93 -15.99 -3.87
N GLY A 164 -30.58 -17.10 -3.21
CA GLY A 164 -30.85 -18.43 -3.74
C GLY A 164 -29.72 -19.17 -4.45
N SER A 165 -28.45 -18.98 -4.08
CA SER A 165 -27.48 -20.07 -4.23
C SER A 165 -26.32 -19.93 -3.25
N SER A 166 -26.00 -21.05 -2.61
CA SER A 166 -24.69 -21.29 -2.01
C SER A 166 -23.60 -20.91 -3.00
N LEU A 167 -22.76 -19.95 -2.62
CA LEU A 167 -21.34 -19.88 -3.01
C LEU A 167 -20.98 -20.04 -4.50
N ASN A 168 -21.87 -19.69 -5.45
CA ASN A 168 -21.56 -19.78 -6.87
C ASN A 168 -21.28 -18.41 -7.48
N LEU A 169 -20.00 -18.22 -7.82
CA LEU A 169 -19.49 -17.22 -8.74
C LEU A 169 -20.19 -17.38 -10.10
N SER A 170 -21.22 -16.57 -10.37
CA SER A 170 -21.63 -16.30 -11.76
C SER A 170 -22.35 -14.96 -11.89
N THR A 171 -21.68 -14.04 -12.60
CA THR A 171 -22.20 -13.20 -13.70
C THR A 171 -23.21 -12.07 -13.46
N ASP A 172 -23.33 -11.48 -12.27
CA ASP A 172 -24.00 -10.17 -12.15
C ASP A 172 -23.00 -9.06 -11.81
N THR A 173 -22.89 -8.07 -12.71
CA THR A 173 -22.00 -6.91 -12.61
C THR A 173 -22.36 -6.08 -11.39
N VAL A 174 -21.45 -5.99 -10.41
CA VAL A 174 -21.63 -5.10 -9.26
C VAL A 174 -21.37 -3.66 -9.71
N ASP A 175 -22.30 -2.75 -9.42
CA ASP A 175 -22.17 -1.33 -9.73
C ASP A 175 -20.94 -0.72 -9.05
N THR A 176 -20.15 0.05 -9.80
CA THR A 176 -18.89 0.65 -9.30
C THR A 176 -19.15 1.57 -8.12
N ASP A 177 -20.26 2.31 -8.17
CA ASP A 177 -20.63 3.25 -7.11
C ASP A 177 -20.99 2.51 -5.82
N THR A 178 -21.69 1.38 -5.93
CA THR A 178 -22.01 0.52 -4.80
C THR A 178 -20.75 -0.06 -4.16
N VAL A 179 -19.78 -0.55 -4.96
CA VAL A 179 -18.51 -1.07 -4.43
C VAL A 179 -17.71 0.04 -3.74
N PHE A 180 -17.59 1.21 -4.36
CA PHE A 180 -16.88 2.34 -3.77
C PHE A 180 -17.48 2.74 -2.42
N LEU A 181 -18.79 2.97 -2.37
CA LEU A 181 -19.46 3.44 -1.16
C LEU A 181 -19.49 2.39 -0.05
N PHE A 182 -19.65 1.10 -0.39
CA PHE A 182 -19.52 0.03 0.59
C PHE A 182 -18.10 -0.04 1.16
N SER A 183 -17.08 -0.02 0.30
CA SER A 183 -15.67 -0.03 0.74
C SER A 183 -15.37 1.16 1.65
N ARG A 184 -15.93 2.33 1.33
CA ARG A 184 -15.84 3.53 2.16
C ARG A 184 -16.48 3.35 3.53
N VAL A 185 -17.68 2.77 3.60
CA VAL A 185 -18.38 2.47 4.86
C VAL A 185 -17.58 1.49 5.71
N VAL A 186 -17.00 0.44 5.11
CA VAL A 186 -16.14 -0.52 5.83
C VAL A 186 -14.89 0.16 6.35
N PHE A 187 -14.18 0.91 5.49
CA PHE A 187 -12.98 1.65 5.87
C PHE A 187 -13.25 2.60 7.06
N LEU A 188 -14.30 3.41 6.98
CA LEU A 188 -14.67 4.35 8.04
C LEU A 188 -15.15 3.64 9.31
N SER A 189 -15.80 2.48 9.19
CA SER A 189 -16.22 1.68 10.34
C SER A 189 -15.01 1.18 11.14
N VAL A 190 -14.03 0.57 10.46
CA VAL A 190 -12.79 0.11 11.08
C VAL A 190 -12.00 1.29 11.67
N TYR A 191 -11.88 2.39 10.92
CA TYR A 191 -11.19 3.60 11.37
C TYR A 191 -11.79 4.18 12.65
N ASN A 192 -13.11 4.09 12.81
CA ASN A 192 -13.84 4.59 13.96
C ASN A 192 -13.91 3.60 15.15
N GLY A 193 -13.14 2.51 15.11
CA GLY A 193 -12.95 1.61 16.26
C GLY A 193 -13.91 0.42 16.33
N VAL A 194 -14.60 0.07 15.23
CA VAL A 194 -15.35 -1.18 15.15
C VAL A 194 -14.37 -2.36 15.17
N ASP A 195 -14.74 -3.44 15.87
CA ASP A 195 -13.92 -4.66 15.93
C ASP A 195 -13.67 -5.24 14.52
N PRO A 196 -12.42 -5.19 14.00
CA PRO A 196 -12.08 -5.71 12.69
C PRO A 196 -12.24 -7.23 12.60
N LYS A 197 -12.12 -7.98 13.70
CA LYS A 197 -12.32 -9.44 13.69
C LYS A 197 -13.75 -9.79 13.30
N ARG A 198 -14.71 -9.09 13.88
CA ARG A 198 -16.13 -9.26 13.59
C ARG A 198 -16.45 -8.92 12.15
N LEU A 199 -15.93 -7.79 11.64
CA LEU A 199 -16.12 -7.38 10.25
C LEU A 199 -15.47 -8.37 9.26
N ALA A 200 -14.23 -8.77 9.52
CA ALA A 200 -13.46 -9.62 8.62
C ALA A 200 -14.04 -11.03 8.52
N PHE A 201 -14.31 -11.70 9.66
CA PHE A 201 -14.60 -13.14 9.69
C PHE A 201 -16.04 -13.46 10.07
N ASP A 202 -16.57 -12.89 11.14
CA ASP A 202 -17.95 -13.20 11.56
C ASP A 202 -18.95 -12.73 10.49
N LEU A 203 -18.65 -11.60 9.86
CA LEU A 203 -19.44 -11.00 8.79
C LEU A 203 -18.87 -11.26 7.40
N GLY A 204 -17.65 -11.81 7.25
CA GLY A 204 -17.10 -12.17 5.94
C GLY A 204 -16.86 -10.99 4.98
N PHE A 205 -16.69 -9.75 5.48
CA PHE A 205 -16.47 -8.59 4.61
C PHE A 205 -15.14 -8.67 3.87
N LEU A 206 -14.16 -9.37 4.45
CA LEU A 206 -12.84 -9.55 3.85
C LEU A 206 -12.93 -10.31 2.51
N ASP A 207 -13.63 -11.44 2.50
CA ASP A 207 -13.87 -12.22 1.28
C ASP A 207 -14.72 -11.45 0.28
N LEU A 208 -15.68 -10.67 0.77
CA LEU A 208 -16.53 -9.84 -0.07
C LEU A 208 -15.74 -8.76 -0.81
N LEU A 209 -14.84 -8.06 -0.12
CA LEU A 209 -13.95 -7.06 -0.71
C LEU A 209 -13.01 -7.69 -1.74
N ALA A 210 -12.39 -8.83 -1.41
CA ALA A 210 -11.52 -9.58 -2.31
C ALA A 210 -12.24 -10.07 -3.59
N ASN A 211 -13.50 -10.48 -3.47
CA ASN A 211 -14.29 -10.87 -4.64
C ASN A 211 -14.70 -9.65 -5.47
N ASN A 212 -15.02 -8.52 -4.83
CA ASN A 212 -15.41 -7.30 -5.52
C ASN A 212 -14.24 -6.67 -6.30
N THR A 213 -13.00 -6.74 -5.79
CA THR A 213 -11.82 -6.26 -6.53
C THR A 213 -11.60 -7.03 -7.83
N VAL A 214 -11.70 -8.36 -7.79
CA VAL A 214 -11.59 -9.22 -8.98
C VAL A 214 -12.71 -8.91 -9.97
N LYS A 215 -13.96 -8.84 -9.50
CA LYS A 215 -15.13 -8.53 -10.35
C LYS A 215 -15.04 -7.16 -11.02
N LEU A 216 -14.59 -6.13 -10.29
CA LEU A 216 -14.41 -4.79 -10.85
C LEU A 216 -13.35 -4.76 -11.95
N LEU A 217 -12.29 -5.54 -11.80
CA LEU A 217 -11.20 -5.60 -12.76
C LEU A 217 -11.60 -6.39 -14.02
N ASP A 218 -12.32 -7.50 -13.85
CA ASP A 218 -12.81 -8.32 -14.97
C ASP A 218 -13.99 -7.68 -15.70
N GLY A 219 -14.89 -7.01 -14.97
CA GLY A 219 -16.06 -6.30 -15.52
C GLY A 219 -15.72 -5.04 -16.31
N SER A 220 -14.44 -4.62 -16.32
CA SER A 220 -13.97 -3.44 -17.07
C SER A 220 -14.04 -3.62 -18.61
N THR A 221 -14.48 -4.78 -19.12
CA THR A 221 -14.54 -5.09 -20.56
C THR A 221 -15.93 -4.96 -21.20
N SER A 222 -17.00 -4.66 -20.45
CA SER A 222 -18.34 -4.73 -21.04
C SER A 222 -19.42 -3.87 -20.37
N ILE A 223 -19.39 -2.53 -20.54
CA ILE A 223 -20.62 -1.73 -20.45
C ILE A 223 -20.58 -0.58 -21.47
N SER A 224 -20.89 -0.88 -22.72
CA SER A 224 -21.31 0.14 -23.69
C SER A 224 -22.80 0.44 -23.47
N GLY A 225 -23.12 1.57 -22.82
CA GLY A 225 -24.50 2.12 -22.84
C GLY A 225 -25.16 2.43 -21.49
N ALA A 226 -24.49 2.30 -20.34
CA ALA A 226 -25.02 2.79 -19.06
C ALA A 226 -24.61 4.24 -18.81
N SER A 227 -25.43 4.99 -18.05
CA SER A 227 -25.10 6.32 -17.52
C SER A 227 -23.66 6.34 -16.96
N PRO A 228 -22.90 7.45 -17.11
CA PRO A 228 -21.56 7.52 -16.55
C PRO A 228 -21.64 7.27 -15.03
N ALA A 229 -20.95 6.23 -14.56
CA ALA A 229 -20.85 5.93 -13.14
C ALA A 229 -20.26 7.13 -12.39
N ARG A 230 -20.75 7.41 -11.18
CA ARG A 230 -20.26 8.53 -10.35
C ARG A 230 -18.80 8.35 -9.98
N PHE A 231 -18.38 7.11 -9.74
CA PHE A 231 -17.02 6.74 -9.38
C PHE A 231 -16.39 5.85 -10.45
N PRO A 232 -15.25 6.26 -11.04
CA PRO A 232 -14.51 5.43 -11.98
C PRO A 232 -14.06 4.09 -11.37
N VAL A 233 -13.82 3.09 -12.23
CA VAL A 233 -13.38 1.74 -11.81
C VAL A 233 -12.12 1.80 -10.96
N TYR A 234 -11.08 2.53 -11.37
CA TYR A 234 -9.83 2.64 -10.61
C TYR A 234 -10.01 3.31 -9.25
N THR A 235 -10.88 4.31 -9.14
CA THR A 235 -11.22 4.95 -7.87
C THR A 235 -11.92 3.95 -6.93
N SER A 236 -12.83 3.15 -7.47
CA SER A 236 -13.57 2.12 -6.74
C SER A 236 -12.65 0.99 -6.28
N LEU A 237 -11.71 0.57 -7.14
CA LEU A 237 -10.66 -0.40 -6.81
C LEU A 237 -9.77 0.12 -5.66
N VAL A 238 -9.25 1.35 -5.77
CA VAL A 238 -8.40 1.94 -4.73
C VAL A 238 -9.13 1.98 -3.38
N GLU A 239 -10.40 2.38 -3.34
CA GLU A 239 -11.15 2.43 -2.08
C GLU A 239 -11.40 1.03 -1.50
N SER A 240 -11.66 0.04 -2.35
CA SER A 240 -11.77 -1.37 -1.94
C SER A 240 -10.45 -1.89 -1.34
N LEU A 241 -9.32 -1.61 -2.00
CA LEU A 241 -8.00 -2.01 -1.50
C LEU A 241 -7.64 -1.32 -0.18
N LYS A 242 -7.99 -0.04 0.01
CA LYS A 242 -7.82 0.64 1.31
C LYS A 242 -8.64 -0.02 2.41
N ALA A 243 -9.90 -0.38 2.12
CA ALA A 243 -10.77 -1.06 3.07
C ALA A 243 -10.20 -2.43 3.46
N THR A 244 -9.68 -3.19 2.49
CA THR A 244 -8.97 -4.45 2.74
C THR A 244 -7.73 -4.24 3.60
N TYR A 245 -6.87 -3.28 3.24
CA TYR A 245 -5.64 -2.98 3.97
C TYR A 245 -5.87 -2.59 5.44
N ILE A 246 -6.80 -1.66 5.70
CA ILE A 246 -7.09 -1.22 7.08
C ILE A 246 -7.70 -2.36 7.91
N LEU A 247 -8.53 -3.20 7.29
CA LEU A 247 -9.15 -4.33 7.97
C LEU A 247 -8.12 -5.38 8.38
N CYS A 248 -7.18 -5.71 7.49
CA CYS A 248 -6.08 -6.63 7.79
C CYS A 248 -5.13 -6.06 8.87
N THR A 249 -4.68 -4.81 8.72
CA THR A 249 -3.73 -4.19 9.66
C THR A 249 -4.32 -4.03 11.07
N LYS A 250 -5.57 -3.56 11.18
CA LYS A 250 -6.23 -3.39 12.49
C LYS A 250 -6.56 -4.71 13.16
N PHE A 251 -6.83 -5.76 12.39
CA PHE A 251 -7.00 -7.10 12.93
C PHE A 251 -5.70 -7.57 13.63
N GLU A 252 -4.54 -7.34 13.01
CA GLU A 252 -3.24 -7.70 13.61
C GLU A 252 -2.85 -6.79 14.79
N ASP A 253 -3.13 -5.48 14.73
CA ASP A 253 -2.88 -4.55 15.85
C ASP A 253 -3.55 -5.02 17.16
N ILE A 254 -4.78 -5.54 17.07
CA ILE A 254 -5.52 -6.04 18.25
C ILE A 254 -4.84 -7.28 18.84
N ARG A 255 -4.27 -8.13 17.98
CA ARG A 255 -3.58 -9.37 18.38
C ARG A 255 -2.20 -9.07 18.99
N ASN A 256 -1.42 -8.19 18.38
CA ASN A 256 -0.04 -7.90 18.77
C ASN A 256 0.12 -7.14 20.11
N ASN A 257 -0.97 -6.91 20.85
CA ASN A 257 -0.93 -6.48 22.25
C ASN A 257 -0.36 -7.53 23.23
N SER A 258 0.01 -8.73 22.75
CA SER A 258 0.84 -9.67 23.50
C SER A 258 2.32 -9.42 23.20
N HIS A 259 3.11 -9.10 24.23
CA HIS A 259 4.56 -8.87 24.17
C HIS A 259 5.34 -10.03 23.51
N ILE A 260 5.50 -10.00 22.19
CA ILE A 260 6.50 -10.79 21.48
C ILE A 260 7.73 -9.89 21.32
N LYS A 261 8.83 -10.27 21.97
CA LYS A 261 10.12 -9.62 21.73
C LYS A 261 10.55 -9.96 20.30
N PRO A 262 10.95 -8.99 19.47
CA PRO A 262 11.53 -9.29 18.17
C PRO A 262 12.79 -10.13 18.38
N ASN A 263 12.83 -11.31 17.78
CA ASN A 263 14.02 -12.15 17.69
C ASN A 263 14.83 -11.63 16.51
N ASN A 264 15.83 -10.79 16.78
CA ASN A 264 16.79 -10.17 15.84
C ASN A 264 17.28 -11.10 14.71
N THR A 265 16.43 -11.37 13.72
CA THR A 265 16.68 -12.24 12.58
C THR A 265 16.58 -11.38 11.33
N LEU A 266 17.33 -11.72 10.29
CA LEU A 266 17.32 -10.97 9.03
C LEU A 266 15.92 -10.89 8.39
N LEU A 267 15.05 -11.86 8.68
CA LEU A 267 13.66 -11.85 8.21
C LEU A 267 12.83 -10.74 8.87
N GLU A 268 13.03 -10.48 10.17
CA GLU A 268 12.34 -9.41 10.89
C GLU A 268 12.69 -8.01 10.35
N LEU A 269 13.88 -7.83 9.75
CA LEU A 269 14.28 -6.57 9.13
C LEU A 269 13.37 -6.15 7.97
N PHE A 270 12.74 -7.11 7.31
CA PHE A 270 11.85 -6.88 6.18
C PHE A 270 10.37 -6.94 6.57
N GLY A 271 10.08 -7.14 7.87
CA GLY A 271 8.74 -7.20 8.46
C GLY A 271 7.83 -8.29 7.89
N ASN A 272 6.64 -8.41 8.45
CA ASN A 272 5.39 -8.99 7.93
C ASN A 272 4.38 -8.84 9.07
N THR A 273 3.09 -8.63 8.77
CA THR A 273 2.12 -8.38 9.85
C THR A 273 1.29 -9.61 10.19
N ILE A 274 0.95 -10.43 9.18
CA ILE A 274 0.08 -11.59 9.37
C ILE A 274 0.92 -12.79 9.83
N GLU A 275 0.49 -13.42 10.92
CA GLU A 275 1.14 -14.62 11.46
C GLU A 275 0.83 -15.86 10.60
N ASP A 276 1.80 -16.77 10.50
CA ASP A 276 1.70 -17.97 9.66
C ASP A 276 0.48 -18.85 10.00
N SER A 277 0.12 -18.91 11.28
CA SER A 277 -1.04 -19.68 11.77
C SER A 277 -2.39 -19.18 11.25
N LEU A 278 -2.48 -17.93 10.78
CA LEU A 278 -3.72 -17.29 10.36
C LEU A 278 -3.85 -17.07 8.85
N LEU A 279 -2.80 -17.36 8.08
CA LEU A 279 -2.77 -17.14 6.64
C LEU A 279 -3.95 -17.79 5.89
N TYR A 280 -4.42 -18.95 6.35
CA TYR A 280 -5.57 -19.64 5.74
C TYR A 280 -6.83 -18.76 5.68
N ARG A 281 -6.98 -17.82 6.63
CA ARG A 281 -8.12 -16.89 6.69
C ARG A 281 -8.01 -15.72 5.73
N PHE A 282 -6.79 -15.36 5.32
CA PHE A 282 -6.50 -14.27 4.41
C PHE A 282 -6.19 -14.75 2.99
N THR A 283 -6.30 -16.06 2.76
CA THR A 283 -5.93 -16.70 1.50
C THR A 283 -6.66 -16.10 0.30
N ARG A 284 -7.94 -15.79 0.44
CA ARG A 284 -8.73 -15.17 -0.64
C ARG A 284 -8.24 -13.76 -1.00
N VAL A 285 -7.79 -13.01 0.00
CA VAL A 285 -7.20 -11.68 -0.20
C VAL A 285 -5.90 -11.80 -0.97
N LEU A 286 -5.02 -12.72 -0.56
CA LEU A 286 -3.76 -12.98 -1.27
C LEU A 286 -4.01 -13.37 -2.74
N GLU A 287 -4.89 -14.34 -3.00
CA GLU A 287 -5.27 -14.75 -4.36
C GLU A 287 -5.77 -13.56 -5.20
N SER A 288 -6.72 -12.79 -4.66
CA SER A 288 -7.29 -11.64 -5.36
C SER A 288 -6.25 -10.57 -5.66
N THR A 289 -5.29 -10.35 -4.74
CA THR A 289 -4.26 -9.33 -4.88
C THR A 289 -3.22 -9.73 -5.92
N LEU A 290 -2.79 -11.01 -5.91
CA LEU A 290 -1.89 -11.55 -6.93
C LEU A 290 -2.54 -11.59 -8.31
N TYR A 291 -3.81 -11.98 -8.40
CA TYR A 291 -4.59 -11.94 -9.65
C TYR A 291 -4.70 -10.51 -10.19
N CYS A 292 -5.01 -9.52 -9.34
CA CYS A 292 -5.05 -8.13 -9.76
C CYS A 292 -3.67 -7.68 -10.27
N LEU A 293 -2.60 -8.03 -9.56
CA LEU A 293 -1.24 -7.70 -9.93
C LEU A 293 -0.86 -8.25 -11.32
N SER A 294 -1.18 -9.52 -11.62
CA SER A 294 -0.90 -10.13 -12.92
C SER A 294 -1.69 -9.45 -14.06
N LYS A 295 -2.96 -9.11 -13.82
CA LYS A 295 -3.79 -8.40 -14.82
C LYS A 295 -3.29 -7.00 -15.17
N PHE A 296 -2.66 -6.31 -14.22
CA PHE A 296 -2.00 -5.02 -14.49
C PHE A 296 -0.66 -5.18 -15.24
N SER A 297 -0.08 -6.37 -15.22
CA SER A 297 1.15 -6.72 -15.97
C SER A 297 0.86 -7.17 -17.41
N GLU A 298 -0.10 -8.09 -17.61
CA GLU A 298 -0.45 -8.65 -18.94
C GLU A 298 -0.94 -7.57 -19.93
N LYS A 299 -1.64 -6.55 -19.44
CA LYS A 299 -2.09 -5.40 -20.23
C LYS A 299 -1.01 -4.32 -20.26
N SER A 300 0.00 -4.52 -21.10
CA SER A 300 1.04 -3.56 -21.50
C SER A 300 0.71 -2.06 -21.30
N LYS A 301 0.97 -1.54 -20.08
CA LYS A 301 1.15 -0.12 -19.72
C LYS A 301 2.16 0.08 -18.59
N VAL A 302 3.08 -0.87 -18.45
CA VAL A 302 4.31 -0.73 -17.66
C VAL A 302 5.41 -0.15 -18.56
N SER A 303 5.02 0.79 -19.44
CA SER A 303 5.92 1.75 -20.09
C SER A 303 5.96 3.01 -19.22
N ALA A 304 6.85 3.95 -19.52
CA ALA A 304 7.00 5.23 -18.82
C ALA A 304 5.70 6.10 -18.72
N GLU A 305 4.58 5.64 -19.29
CA GLU A 305 3.26 6.29 -19.29
C GLU A 305 2.21 5.50 -18.47
N THR A 306 2.60 4.84 -17.37
CA THR A 306 1.62 4.34 -16.41
C THR A 306 0.77 5.52 -15.91
N THR A 307 -0.55 5.46 -16.12
CA THR A 307 -1.44 6.53 -15.65
C THR A 307 -1.36 6.63 -14.13
N GLN A 308 -1.47 7.85 -13.60
CA GLN A 308 -1.40 8.08 -12.15
C GLN A 308 -2.39 7.21 -11.35
N ASP A 309 -3.53 6.85 -11.95
CA ASP A 309 -4.53 6.01 -11.31
C ASP A 309 -4.14 4.53 -11.26
N VAL A 310 -3.46 4.01 -12.29
CA VAL A 310 -2.90 2.64 -12.26
C VAL A 310 -1.78 2.57 -11.21
N LYS A 311 -0.91 3.59 -11.15
CA LYS A 311 0.13 3.67 -10.13
C LYS A 311 -0.44 3.60 -8.70
N LYS A 312 -1.51 4.36 -8.42
CA LYS A 312 -2.22 4.30 -7.13
C LYS A 312 -2.76 2.91 -6.83
N VAL A 313 -3.32 2.20 -7.81
CA VAL A 313 -3.80 0.82 -7.59
C VAL A 313 -2.63 -0.09 -7.23
N LEU A 314 -1.53 -0.03 -7.98
CA LEU A 314 -0.32 -0.80 -7.71
C LEU A 314 0.27 -0.51 -6.33
N ASP A 315 0.29 0.76 -5.90
CA ASP A 315 0.75 1.16 -4.57
C ASP A 315 -0.04 0.42 -3.46
N HIS A 316 -1.36 0.37 -3.57
CA HIS A 316 -2.21 -0.29 -2.57
C HIS A 316 -2.14 -1.82 -2.67
N LEU A 317 -1.98 -2.38 -3.87
CA LEU A 317 -1.74 -3.83 -4.03
C LEU A 317 -0.45 -4.23 -3.32
N LEU A 318 0.64 -3.48 -3.51
CA LEU A 318 1.92 -3.73 -2.83
C LEU A 318 1.80 -3.58 -1.32
N GLN A 319 1.06 -2.57 -0.83
CA GLN A 319 0.77 -2.42 0.61
C GLN A 319 0.05 -3.63 1.20
N ILE A 320 -0.90 -4.22 0.47
CA ILE A 320 -1.60 -5.43 0.92
C ILE A 320 -0.65 -6.63 0.87
N LEU A 321 0.10 -6.83 -0.20
CA LEU A 321 1.08 -7.92 -0.32
C LEU A 321 2.12 -7.88 0.80
N PHE A 322 2.55 -6.69 1.22
CA PHE A 322 3.49 -6.51 2.33
C PHE A 322 3.00 -7.09 3.66
N LEU A 323 1.68 -7.17 3.86
CA LEU A 323 1.09 -7.74 5.08
C LEU A 323 1.33 -9.24 5.18
N PHE A 324 1.46 -9.91 4.04
CA PHE A 324 1.62 -11.36 3.98
C PHE A 324 3.09 -11.76 4.16
N PRO A 325 3.38 -12.75 5.03
CA PRO A 325 4.67 -13.42 5.03
C PRO A 325 4.92 -14.08 3.68
N VAL A 326 6.19 -14.09 3.28
CA VAL A 326 6.71 -15.07 2.33
C VAL A 326 7.24 -16.19 3.21
N PRO A 327 6.50 -17.30 3.37
CA PRO A 327 6.77 -18.27 4.42
C PRO A 327 8.14 -18.91 4.20
N PHE A 328 9.00 -19.01 5.22
CA PHE A 328 10.27 -19.72 5.08
C PHE A 328 10.02 -21.24 4.93
N LEU A 329 10.87 -21.95 4.20
CA LEU A 329 10.87 -23.41 4.22
C LEU A 329 11.35 -23.88 5.60
N HIS A 330 10.45 -23.97 6.57
CA HIS A 330 10.71 -24.73 7.78
C HIS A 330 10.68 -26.23 7.44
N GLU A 331 11.61 -26.99 8.04
CA GLU A 331 11.67 -28.45 7.91
C GLU A 331 10.39 -29.13 8.47
N ASP A 332 9.62 -28.41 9.29
CA ASP A 332 8.33 -28.84 9.80
C ASP A 332 7.23 -28.56 8.76
N LYS A 333 6.77 -29.65 8.12
CA LYS A 333 5.70 -29.66 7.12
C LYS A 333 4.33 -29.36 7.74
N ASP A 334 4.09 -28.10 8.09
CA ASP A 334 2.73 -27.65 8.36
C ASP A 334 1.99 -27.46 7.04
N PHE A 335 0.97 -28.30 6.80
CA PHE A 335 0.16 -28.34 5.58
C PHE A 335 -0.47 -26.98 5.21
N SER A 336 -0.73 -26.11 6.20
CA SER A 336 -1.22 -24.75 5.95
C SER A 336 -0.19 -23.88 5.22
N ILE A 337 1.11 -24.00 5.57
CA ILE A 337 2.21 -23.20 5.01
C ILE A 337 2.52 -23.63 3.58
N GLU A 338 2.50 -24.94 3.31
CA GLU A 338 2.71 -25.52 1.97
C GLU A 338 1.68 -24.97 0.97
N SER A 339 0.42 -24.84 1.38
CA SER A 339 -0.66 -24.28 0.55
C SER A 339 -0.46 -22.81 0.14
N ILE A 340 0.34 -22.03 0.88
CA ILE A 340 0.61 -20.61 0.59
C ILE A 340 1.86 -20.47 -0.27
N ASN A 341 2.85 -21.33 -0.05
CA ASN A 341 4.03 -21.42 -0.91
C ASN A 341 3.65 -21.81 -2.35
N GLU A 342 2.69 -22.72 -2.51
CA GLU A 342 2.09 -23.03 -3.82
C GLU A 342 1.39 -21.80 -4.44
N ARG A 343 0.72 -20.97 -3.63
CA ARG A 343 -0.04 -19.79 -4.12
C ARG A 343 0.83 -18.64 -4.56
N TRP A 344 1.96 -18.40 -3.89
CA TRP A 344 2.99 -17.50 -4.38
C TRP A 344 3.72 -18.07 -5.62
N ASN A 345 3.50 -19.34 -5.95
CA ASN A 345 4.14 -20.08 -7.03
C ASN A 345 5.68 -20.00 -6.99
N LEU A 346 6.27 -20.08 -5.79
CA LEU A 346 7.71 -19.84 -5.57
C LEU A 346 8.59 -20.98 -6.09
N ALA A 347 8.02 -22.14 -6.37
CA ALA A 347 8.74 -23.30 -6.92
C ALA A 347 8.95 -23.22 -8.44
N ASP A 348 8.18 -22.38 -9.15
CA ASP A 348 8.29 -22.20 -10.59
C ASP A 348 9.43 -21.22 -10.92
N LYS A 349 10.31 -21.62 -11.85
CA LYS A 349 11.38 -20.76 -12.38
C LYS A 349 10.81 -19.55 -13.14
N ASN A 350 9.59 -19.65 -13.64
CA ASN A 350 8.86 -18.57 -14.32
C ASN A 350 7.83 -17.93 -13.40
N ASN A 351 8.21 -17.63 -12.15
CA ASN A 351 7.32 -16.94 -11.23
C ASN A 351 6.93 -15.55 -11.78
N GLU A 352 5.70 -15.47 -12.29
CA GLU A 352 5.14 -14.24 -12.88
C GLU A 352 5.05 -13.11 -11.84
N SER A 353 4.73 -13.43 -10.58
CA SER A 353 4.67 -12.41 -9.52
C SER A 353 6.05 -11.80 -9.28
N LEU A 354 7.11 -12.61 -9.25
CA LEU A 354 8.48 -12.14 -9.08
C LEU A 354 8.92 -11.25 -10.25
N SER A 355 8.66 -11.67 -11.49
CA SER A 355 9.02 -10.87 -12.68
C SER A 355 8.30 -9.52 -12.68
N ILE A 356 7.04 -9.48 -12.24
CA ILE A 356 6.28 -8.24 -12.05
C ILE A 356 6.94 -7.35 -10.99
N LEU A 357 7.24 -7.89 -9.80
CA LEU A 357 7.87 -7.12 -8.72
C LEU A 357 9.23 -6.54 -9.16
N LEU A 358 10.03 -7.29 -9.92
CA LEU A 358 11.30 -6.82 -10.47
C LEU A 358 11.11 -5.69 -11.51
N SER A 359 10.10 -5.79 -12.36
CA SER A 359 9.76 -4.72 -13.31
C SER A 359 9.31 -3.44 -12.58
N LEU A 360 8.51 -3.57 -11.52
CA LEU A 360 8.09 -2.46 -10.69
C LEU A 360 9.27 -1.82 -9.97
N LEU A 361 10.25 -2.62 -9.54
CA LEU A 361 11.46 -2.11 -8.87
C LEU A 361 12.18 -1.11 -9.78
N GLN A 362 12.35 -1.46 -11.05
CA GLN A 362 12.98 -0.58 -12.03
C GLN A 362 12.22 0.74 -12.20
N ILE A 363 10.88 0.70 -12.24
CA ILE A 363 10.04 1.89 -12.40
C ILE A 363 10.10 2.80 -11.17
N TYR A 364 9.99 2.24 -9.97
CA TYR A 364 9.99 3.03 -8.73
C TYR A 364 11.38 3.55 -8.38
N ILE A 365 12.45 2.93 -8.87
CA ILE A 365 13.83 3.40 -8.69
C ILE A 365 14.24 4.45 -9.73
N ALA A 366 13.68 4.43 -10.95
CA ALA A 366 14.07 5.35 -12.02
C ALA A 366 14.10 6.85 -11.61
N PRO A 367 13.16 7.37 -10.79
CA PRO A 367 13.23 8.76 -10.31
C PRO A 367 14.46 9.10 -9.46
N LEU A 368 15.15 8.09 -8.92
CA LEU A 368 16.32 8.23 -8.05
C LEU A 368 17.66 8.13 -8.82
N GLU A 369 17.64 7.95 -10.15
CA GLU A 369 18.84 7.85 -10.98
C GLU A 369 19.75 9.10 -10.93
N SER A 370 19.14 10.27 -10.72
CA SER A 370 19.81 11.58 -10.68
C SER A 370 20.44 11.90 -9.33
N LEU A 371 20.34 11.01 -8.33
CA LEU A 371 20.99 11.23 -7.05
C LEU A 371 22.51 11.20 -7.20
N ASP A 372 23.17 12.21 -6.64
CA ASP A 372 24.63 12.27 -6.52
C ASP A 372 25.10 11.88 -5.12
N LYS A 373 26.33 11.37 -5.00
CA LYS A 373 26.95 11.00 -3.69
C LYS A 373 27.10 12.18 -2.72
N THR A 374 27.08 13.40 -3.22
CA THR A 374 27.15 14.65 -2.45
C THR A 374 25.79 15.10 -1.91
N THR A 375 24.72 14.37 -2.25
CA THR A 375 23.37 14.70 -1.81
C THR A 375 23.27 14.66 -0.29
N THR A 376 22.92 15.79 0.30
CA THR A 376 22.65 15.93 1.74
C THR A 376 21.18 15.65 2.09
N GLN A 377 20.33 15.38 1.09
CA GLN A 377 18.93 15.07 1.31
C GLN A 377 18.77 13.69 1.96
N VAL A 378 18.06 13.66 3.08
CA VAL A 378 17.67 12.41 3.74
C VAL A 378 16.46 11.85 2.99
N LEU A 379 16.61 10.64 2.43
CA LEU A 379 15.50 9.95 1.76
C LEU A 379 14.56 9.36 2.80
N ASN A 380 13.38 9.99 2.96
CA ASN A 380 12.40 9.57 3.95
C ASN A 380 11.57 8.37 3.46
N VAL A 381 11.30 7.41 4.36
CA VAL A 381 10.44 6.26 4.03
C VAL A 381 9.03 6.70 3.64
N GLN A 382 8.49 7.75 4.26
CA GLN A 382 7.13 8.23 3.98
C GLN A 382 6.94 8.62 2.50
N GLU A 383 7.93 9.29 1.90
CA GLU A 383 7.91 9.71 0.50
C GLU A 383 8.13 8.54 -0.48
N HIS A 384 8.83 7.51 -0.02
CA HIS A 384 9.20 6.33 -0.79
C HIS A 384 8.56 5.02 -0.26
N THR A 385 7.36 5.12 0.32
CA THR A 385 6.72 4.00 1.04
C THR A 385 6.56 2.77 0.14
N THR A 386 6.08 2.95 -1.09
CA THR A 386 5.91 1.85 -2.05
C THR A 386 7.24 1.17 -2.39
N LEU A 387 8.29 1.96 -2.61
CA LEU A 387 9.61 1.44 -2.92
C LEU A 387 10.19 0.65 -1.74
N PHE A 388 10.06 1.19 -0.52
CA PHE A 388 10.46 0.51 0.71
C PHE A 388 9.77 -0.86 0.85
N ILE A 389 8.45 -0.89 0.68
CA ILE A 389 7.64 -2.10 0.72
C ILE A 389 8.10 -3.13 -0.32
N LEU A 390 8.35 -2.67 -1.54
CA LEU A 390 8.76 -3.52 -2.65
C LEU A 390 10.13 -4.16 -2.40
N VAL A 391 11.09 -3.39 -1.88
CA VAL A 391 12.42 -3.90 -1.49
C VAL A 391 12.29 -4.95 -0.39
N CYS A 392 11.45 -4.70 0.62
CA CYS A 392 11.20 -5.67 1.67
C CYS A 392 10.60 -6.98 1.11
N LEU A 393 9.61 -6.89 0.23
CA LEU A 393 9.03 -8.06 -0.42
C LEU A 393 10.09 -8.86 -1.20
N LEU A 394 10.88 -8.20 -2.06
CA LEU A 394 11.94 -8.85 -2.83
C LEU A 394 13.02 -9.47 -1.93
N ALA A 395 13.33 -8.83 -0.80
CA ALA A 395 14.24 -9.39 0.19
C ALA A 395 13.68 -10.68 0.81
N ARG A 396 12.40 -10.70 1.21
CA ARG A 396 11.75 -11.92 1.73
C ARG A 396 11.75 -13.05 0.70
N PHE A 397 11.46 -12.75 -0.57
CA PHE A 397 11.56 -13.71 -1.68
C PHE A 397 12.99 -14.26 -1.83
N SER A 398 13.99 -13.41 -1.63
CA SER A 398 15.40 -13.80 -1.72
C SER A 398 15.87 -14.64 -0.52
N ILE A 399 15.26 -14.46 0.65
CA ILE A 399 15.50 -15.31 1.83
C ILE A 399 14.85 -16.68 1.65
N TYR A 400 13.69 -16.74 0.99
CA TYR A 400 12.90 -17.96 0.84
C TYR A 400 13.65 -19.10 0.15
N CYS A 401 14.20 -18.85 -1.04
CA CYS A 401 14.77 -19.91 -1.88
C CYS A 401 15.94 -19.42 -2.73
N GLU A 402 17.00 -20.23 -2.80
CA GLU A 402 18.24 -19.92 -3.51
C GLU A 402 18.04 -19.61 -5.01
N PRO A 403 17.24 -20.36 -5.81
CA PRO A 403 17.01 -20.05 -7.21
C PRO A 403 16.37 -18.67 -7.44
N ILE A 404 15.44 -18.25 -6.56
CA ILE A 404 14.84 -16.91 -6.61
C ILE A 404 15.89 -15.86 -6.31
N ARG A 405 16.67 -16.05 -5.23
CA ARG A 405 17.77 -15.15 -4.88
C ARG A 405 18.77 -14.97 -6.03
N LEU A 406 19.15 -16.07 -6.68
CA LEU A 406 20.05 -16.03 -7.84
C LEU A 406 19.40 -15.34 -9.04
N HIS A 407 18.11 -15.54 -9.28
CA HIS A 407 17.38 -14.84 -10.34
C HIS A 407 17.30 -13.32 -10.10
N VAL A 408 16.98 -12.89 -8.88
CA VAL A 408 16.96 -11.47 -8.49
C VAL A 408 18.36 -10.87 -8.57
N LYS A 409 19.39 -11.60 -8.11
CA LYS A 409 20.78 -11.20 -8.21
C LYS A 409 21.20 -11.02 -9.67
N GLU A 410 20.88 -11.97 -10.54
CA GLU A 410 21.18 -11.89 -11.98
C GLU A 410 20.43 -10.72 -12.64
N PHE A 411 19.17 -10.48 -12.27
CA PHE A 411 18.40 -9.35 -12.79
C PHE A 411 19.01 -7.99 -12.43
N ILE A 412 19.51 -7.82 -11.20
CA ILE A 412 20.08 -6.55 -10.74
C ILE A 412 21.55 -6.39 -11.14
N PHE A 413 22.33 -7.48 -11.15
CA PHE A 413 23.79 -7.45 -11.22
C PHE A 413 24.40 -8.23 -12.38
N GLY A 414 23.61 -8.94 -13.19
CA GLY A 414 24.10 -9.80 -14.28
C GLY A 414 24.86 -9.04 -15.38
N ASP A 415 24.55 -7.75 -15.56
CA ASP A 415 25.20 -6.86 -16.52
C ASP A 415 26.43 -6.10 -15.95
N ARG A 416 26.96 -6.54 -14.80
CA ARG A 416 28.09 -5.87 -14.14
C ARG A 416 29.36 -5.90 -15.00
N ASP A 417 29.70 -4.75 -15.58
CA ASP A 417 31.00 -4.51 -16.20
C ASP A 417 32.03 -4.02 -15.18
N PHE A 418 32.91 -4.91 -14.70
CA PHE A 418 33.96 -4.59 -13.72
C PHE A 418 34.99 -3.56 -14.20
N ASN A 419 35.02 -3.21 -15.49
CA ASN A 419 35.84 -2.11 -15.95
C ASN A 419 35.26 -0.76 -15.53
N MET A 420 33.98 -0.62 -15.21
CA MET A 420 33.42 0.64 -14.72
C MET A 420 33.24 0.66 -13.21
N LEU A 421 33.26 1.85 -12.60
CA LEU A 421 32.86 2.02 -11.20
C LEU A 421 31.43 1.54 -10.99
N PRO A 422 31.13 0.89 -9.85
CA PRO A 422 29.83 0.27 -9.67
C PRO A 422 28.68 1.28 -9.54
N GLU A 423 28.92 2.48 -9.02
CA GLU A 423 27.97 3.59 -8.98
C GLU A 423 27.79 4.34 -10.31
N SER A 424 28.63 4.05 -11.32
CA SER A 424 28.65 4.80 -12.57
C SER A 424 27.50 4.41 -13.48
N GLY A 425 26.87 5.41 -14.10
CA GLY A 425 25.77 5.26 -15.04
C GLY A 425 24.38 5.43 -14.44
N LYS A 426 23.38 4.91 -15.18
CA LYS A 426 21.94 4.99 -14.87
C LYS A 426 21.28 3.62 -14.78
N SER A 427 22.07 2.53 -14.75
CA SER A 427 21.49 1.20 -14.59
C SER A 427 20.89 1.03 -13.19
N LEU A 428 19.96 0.08 -13.06
CA LEU A 428 19.35 -0.28 -11.77
C LEU A 428 20.42 -0.54 -10.70
N ARG A 429 21.46 -1.30 -11.07
CA ARG A 429 22.65 -1.57 -10.27
C ARG A 429 23.34 -0.29 -9.79
N ALA A 430 23.60 0.65 -10.70
CA ALA A 430 24.30 1.89 -10.39
C ALA A 430 23.50 2.73 -9.40
N THR A 431 22.19 2.88 -9.62
CA THR A 431 21.30 3.61 -8.73
C THR A 431 21.22 2.99 -7.34
N ILE A 432 21.10 1.66 -7.24
CA ILE A 432 21.13 0.96 -5.94
C ILE A 432 22.49 1.17 -5.25
N THR A 433 23.60 1.10 -5.99
CA THR A 433 24.95 1.37 -5.44
C THR A 433 25.06 2.79 -4.89
N LYS A 434 24.50 3.79 -5.58
CA LYS A 434 24.43 5.17 -5.10
C LYS A 434 23.62 5.28 -3.81
N LEU A 435 22.45 4.65 -3.75
CA LEU A 435 21.60 4.63 -2.54
C LEU A 435 22.32 4.01 -1.33
N VAL A 436 23.00 2.87 -1.53
CA VAL A 436 23.76 2.20 -0.48
C VAL A 436 24.99 3.03 -0.06
N SER A 437 25.56 3.84 -0.96
CA SER A 437 26.74 4.68 -0.68
C SER A 437 26.43 6.07 -0.13
N LEU A 438 25.15 6.46 -0.01
CA LEU A 438 24.79 7.76 0.56
C LEU A 438 25.36 7.95 1.97
N PRO A 439 25.95 9.13 2.30
CA PRO A 439 26.60 9.34 3.59
C PRO A 439 25.60 9.34 4.75
N TYR A 440 24.41 9.91 4.54
CA TYR A 440 23.33 9.92 5.53
C TYR A 440 22.47 8.67 5.36
N LYS A 441 22.49 7.80 6.37
CA LYS A 441 21.69 6.57 6.37
C LYS A 441 20.29 6.84 6.89
N SER A 442 19.31 6.74 5.99
CA SER A 442 17.90 6.60 6.34
C SER A 442 17.48 5.13 6.37
N ASP A 443 16.34 4.83 6.97
CA ASP A 443 15.76 3.48 7.00
C ASP A 443 15.59 2.89 5.59
N LEU A 444 15.30 3.72 4.59
CA LEU A 444 15.24 3.29 3.18
C LEU A 444 16.60 2.83 2.68
N THR A 445 17.65 3.63 2.87
CA THR A 445 19.01 3.29 2.42
C THR A 445 19.57 2.07 3.16
N LEU A 446 19.23 1.91 4.44
CA LEU A 446 19.59 0.75 5.23
C LEU A 446 18.85 -0.49 4.72
N CYS A 447 17.56 -0.39 4.41
CA CYS A 447 16.77 -1.48 3.83
C CYS A 447 17.32 -1.95 2.47
N PHE A 448 17.77 -1.02 1.61
CA PHE A 448 18.49 -1.37 0.39
C PHE A 448 19.79 -2.12 0.68
N GLY A 449 20.57 -1.66 1.65
CA GLY A 449 21.80 -2.34 2.04
C GLY A 449 21.53 -3.75 2.59
N ASP A 450 20.50 -3.91 3.43
CA ASP A 450 20.10 -5.22 3.97
C ASP A 450 19.62 -6.15 2.86
N PHE A 451 18.84 -5.63 1.91
CA PHE A 451 18.39 -6.38 0.74
C PHE A 451 19.59 -6.87 -0.09
N ILE A 452 20.56 -6.00 -0.38
CA ILE A 452 21.78 -6.40 -1.07
C ILE A 452 22.56 -7.44 -0.25
N TYR A 453 22.71 -7.25 1.05
CA TYR A 453 23.40 -8.20 1.91
C TYR A 453 22.79 -9.60 1.85
N VAL A 454 21.45 -9.70 1.88
CA VAL A 454 20.72 -10.96 1.68
C VAL A 454 20.95 -11.57 0.30
N LEU A 455 20.94 -10.75 -0.77
CA LEU A 455 21.18 -11.25 -2.14
C LEU A 455 22.57 -11.88 -2.30
N PHE A 456 23.55 -11.42 -1.53
CA PHE A 456 24.91 -11.95 -1.53
C PHE A 456 25.17 -12.94 -0.38
N ASP A 457 24.13 -13.69 -0.01
CA ASP A 457 24.20 -14.79 0.95
C ASP A 457 24.70 -14.37 2.34
N SER A 458 24.36 -13.14 2.74
CA SER A 458 24.77 -12.56 4.02
C SER A 458 26.30 -12.57 4.22
N ASN A 459 27.08 -12.51 3.13
CA ASN A 459 28.53 -12.44 3.18
C ASN A 459 29.02 -11.03 2.80
N PRO A 460 29.66 -10.29 3.73
CA PRO A 460 30.12 -8.94 3.45
C PRO A 460 31.17 -8.89 2.32
N GLY A 461 32.01 -9.91 2.18
CA GLY A 461 33.02 -9.97 1.14
C GLY A 461 32.43 -10.07 -0.28
N HIS A 462 31.34 -10.82 -0.43
CA HIS A 462 30.61 -10.89 -1.71
C HIS A 462 29.95 -9.57 -2.09
N VAL A 463 29.42 -8.84 -1.11
CA VAL A 463 28.86 -7.48 -1.33
C VAL A 463 29.99 -6.50 -1.72
N ILE A 464 31.12 -6.54 -1.00
CA ILE A 464 32.29 -5.68 -1.27
C ILE A 464 32.87 -5.96 -2.66
N LYS A 465 32.97 -7.22 -3.08
CA LYS A 465 33.41 -7.58 -4.43
C LYS A 465 32.52 -6.94 -5.51
N GLN A 466 31.22 -6.83 -5.25
CA GLN A 466 30.30 -6.30 -6.24
C GLN A 466 30.21 -4.77 -6.26
N LEU A 467 30.18 -4.15 -5.08
CA LEU A 467 29.89 -2.73 -4.91
C LEU A 467 31.12 -1.89 -4.58
N GLY A 468 32.24 -2.51 -4.19
CA GLY A 468 33.40 -1.83 -3.64
C GLY A 468 33.25 -1.51 -2.15
N PHE A 469 34.36 -1.56 -1.43
CA PHE A 469 34.41 -1.26 0.00
C PHE A 469 34.01 0.20 0.29
N GLY A 470 34.47 1.16 -0.53
CA GLY A 470 34.16 2.57 -0.34
C GLY A 470 32.67 2.90 -0.42
N ASN A 471 31.90 2.16 -1.22
CA ASN A 471 30.45 2.34 -1.33
C ASN A 471 29.66 1.65 -0.20
N THR A 472 30.24 0.63 0.44
CA THR A 472 29.53 -0.23 1.39
C THR A 472 29.88 0.03 2.85
N ILE A 473 31.03 0.65 3.12
CA ILE A 473 31.53 0.92 4.48
C ILE A 473 30.54 1.70 5.34
N GLY A 474 29.87 2.72 4.80
CA GLY A 474 28.88 3.49 5.56
C GLY A 474 27.68 2.65 5.98
N TYR A 475 27.28 1.69 5.13
CA TYR A 475 26.21 0.75 5.45
C TYR A 475 26.65 -0.25 6.52
N PHE A 476 27.80 -0.92 6.32
CA PHE A 476 28.31 -1.90 7.28
C PHE A 476 28.62 -1.30 8.64
N SER A 477 29.15 -0.07 8.69
CA SER A 477 29.35 0.65 9.95
C SER A 477 28.04 0.81 10.72
N SER A 478 26.96 1.20 10.03
CA SER A 478 25.63 1.41 10.61
C SER A 478 24.92 0.13 11.02
N ARG A 479 25.17 -1.00 10.33
CA ARG A 479 24.53 -2.30 10.58
C ARG A 479 25.40 -3.31 11.35
N SER A 480 26.66 -2.99 11.64
CA SER A 480 27.65 -3.89 12.24
C SER A 480 27.17 -4.58 13.52
N SER A 481 26.57 -3.82 14.45
CA SER A 481 26.05 -4.36 15.70
C SER A 481 24.85 -5.30 15.51
N LEU A 482 24.02 -5.05 14.49
CA LEU A 482 22.82 -5.85 14.23
C LEU A 482 23.19 -7.15 13.53
N LEU A 483 24.06 -7.06 12.52
CA LEU A 483 24.49 -8.19 11.71
C LEU A 483 25.64 -8.99 12.35
N GLN A 484 26.09 -8.59 13.55
CA GLN A 484 27.25 -9.17 14.24
C GLN A 484 28.51 -9.21 13.36
N ILE A 485 28.64 -8.23 12.47
CA ILE A 485 29.75 -8.15 11.53
C ILE A 485 30.97 -7.57 12.26
N ASN A 486 32.05 -8.34 12.31
CA ASN A 486 33.34 -7.86 12.79
C ASN A 486 34.03 -7.06 11.67
N MET A 487 33.99 -5.72 11.78
CA MET A 487 34.63 -4.83 10.80
C MET A 487 36.15 -5.06 10.70
N ASN A 488 36.81 -5.52 11.78
CA ASN A 488 38.23 -5.82 11.75
C ASN A 488 38.51 -7.07 10.92
N GLU A 489 37.61 -8.05 10.91
CA GLU A 489 37.74 -9.25 10.07
C GLU A 489 37.63 -8.88 8.58
N ILE A 490 36.67 -8.03 8.21
CA ILE A 490 36.52 -7.53 6.84
C ILE A 490 37.77 -6.79 6.37
N LEU A 491 38.34 -5.94 7.23
CA LEU A 491 39.55 -5.16 6.93
C LEU A 491 40.82 -6.03 6.91
N SER A 492 40.84 -7.16 7.61
CA SER A 492 41.98 -8.07 7.72
C SER A 492 41.99 -9.21 6.69
N GLN A 493 40.86 -9.47 6.03
CA GLN A 493 40.79 -10.50 5.00
C GLN A 493 41.51 -10.03 3.73
N ASP A 494 42.63 -10.71 3.46
CA ASP A 494 43.43 -10.49 2.26
C ASP A 494 42.56 -10.77 1.02
N PRO A 495 42.40 -9.81 0.07
CA PRO A 495 41.46 -9.89 -1.07
C PRO A 495 41.56 -11.16 -1.94
N LYS A 496 42.70 -11.85 -1.85
CA LYS A 496 43.04 -13.04 -2.64
C LYS A 496 42.35 -14.32 -2.17
N SER A 497 41.75 -14.33 -0.98
CA SER A 497 41.25 -15.54 -0.33
C SER A 497 39.79 -15.91 -0.65
N GLN A 498 39.03 -15.04 -1.35
CA GLN A 498 37.61 -15.26 -1.67
C GLN A 498 37.33 -15.70 -3.11
N ALA A 499 38.34 -16.18 -3.86
CA ALA A 499 38.10 -16.79 -5.17
C ALA A 499 37.46 -18.17 -4.99
N GLN A 500 36.15 -18.28 -5.27
CA GLN A 500 35.54 -19.59 -5.47
C GLN A 500 36.15 -20.27 -6.71
N PRO A 501 36.38 -21.59 -6.68
CA PRO A 501 36.91 -22.31 -7.83
C PRO A 501 35.82 -22.43 -8.91
N GLY A 502 35.87 -21.53 -9.89
CA GLY A 502 35.25 -21.71 -11.20
C GLY A 502 34.17 -20.70 -11.57
N LYS A 503 34.56 -19.48 -11.99
CA LYS A 503 33.95 -18.74 -13.11
C LYS A 503 34.74 -17.50 -13.54
N SER A 504 35.19 -17.50 -14.80
CA SER A 504 35.77 -16.40 -15.60
C SER A 504 37.21 -15.96 -15.29
N ALA A 505 38.06 -16.00 -16.31
CA ALA A 505 39.51 -15.77 -16.30
C ALA A 505 39.94 -14.32 -15.99
N LEU A 506 39.02 -13.43 -15.60
CA LEU A 506 39.34 -12.09 -15.09
C LEU A 506 39.55 -12.10 -13.55
N GLU A 507 39.11 -13.16 -12.86
CA GLU A 507 39.12 -13.27 -11.39
C GLU A 507 40.50 -13.57 -10.78
N SER A 508 41.51 -13.83 -11.62
CA SER A 508 42.89 -14.15 -11.21
C SER A 508 43.90 -13.06 -11.55
N SER A 509 43.48 -11.88 -11.99
CA SER A 509 44.41 -10.80 -12.37
C SER A 509 44.81 -9.96 -11.15
N LYS A 510 46.04 -9.45 -11.17
CA LYS A 510 46.62 -8.49 -10.22
C LYS A 510 45.86 -7.14 -10.17
N ASP A 511 44.75 -7.01 -10.87
CA ASP A 511 44.21 -5.74 -11.33
C ASP A 511 42.82 -5.44 -10.74
N PHE A 512 42.34 -6.10 -9.68
CA PHE A 512 41.05 -5.76 -9.06
C PHE A 512 41.21 -4.88 -7.82
N ASN A 513 40.62 -3.69 -7.83
CA ASN A 513 40.63 -2.77 -6.69
C ASN A 513 39.40 -2.99 -5.81
N VAL A 514 39.61 -3.52 -4.59
CA VAL A 514 38.55 -3.80 -3.62
C VAL A 514 37.88 -2.53 -3.09
N VAL A 515 38.59 -1.41 -3.04
CA VAL A 515 38.03 -0.13 -2.57
C VAL A 515 36.96 0.36 -3.52
N THR A 516 37.25 0.35 -4.82
CA THR A 516 36.33 0.82 -5.86
C THR A 516 35.40 -0.27 -6.38
N GLY A 517 35.72 -1.54 -6.16
CA GLY A 517 34.99 -2.67 -6.75
C GLY A 517 35.11 -2.74 -8.28
N SER A 518 36.20 -2.19 -8.84
CA SER A 518 36.47 -2.12 -10.28
C SER A 518 37.88 -2.61 -10.62
N SER A 519 38.12 -2.87 -11.90
CA SER A 519 39.46 -3.12 -12.43
C SER A 519 40.37 -1.89 -12.27
N SER A 520 41.66 -2.11 -12.10
CA SER A 520 42.71 -1.13 -11.84
C SER A 520 42.83 -0.12 -12.97
N LEU A 521 42.53 -0.56 -14.20
CA LEU A 521 42.51 0.24 -15.43
C LEU A 521 41.58 1.46 -15.36
N THR A 522 40.56 1.45 -14.49
CA THR A 522 39.64 2.59 -14.32
C THR A 522 39.71 3.26 -12.98
N ALA A 523 40.44 2.70 -12.02
CA ALA A 523 40.69 3.34 -10.73
C ALA A 523 41.74 4.48 -10.82
N GLY A 524 42.29 4.76 -12.01
CA GLY A 524 43.41 5.69 -12.17
C GLY A 524 44.75 5.09 -11.70
N ASN A 525 44.77 3.80 -11.37
CA ASN A 525 45.94 3.06 -10.96
C ASN A 525 46.59 2.37 -12.17
N GLU A 526 46.71 3.08 -13.29
CA GLU A 526 47.76 2.75 -14.25
C GLU A 526 49.03 3.32 -13.64
N ASP A 527 49.80 2.46 -12.97
CA ASP A 527 51.17 2.73 -12.55
C ASP A 527 51.36 4.11 -11.90
N GLU A 528 50.81 4.33 -10.69
CA GLU A 528 51.47 5.32 -9.84
C GLU A 528 52.91 4.79 -9.64
N PRO A 529 53.94 5.51 -10.13
CA PRO A 529 55.30 5.08 -9.93
C PRO A 529 55.48 4.89 -8.43
N SER A 530 56.16 3.82 -8.01
CA SER A 530 56.48 3.69 -6.60
C SER A 530 57.19 4.99 -6.16
N LEU A 531 57.09 5.37 -4.88
CA LEU A 531 57.84 6.54 -4.37
C LEU A 531 59.35 6.45 -4.69
N GLU A 532 59.85 5.26 -5.00
CA GLU A 532 61.23 4.98 -5.40
C GLU A 532 61.48 5.33 -6.88
N ASP A 533 60.45 5.29 -7.73
CA ASP A 533 60.50 5.58 -9.18
C ASP A 533 60.15 7.04 -9.54
N MET A 534 59.59 7.82 -8.61
CA MET A 534 59.29 9.25 -8.80
C MET A 534 60.53 10.13 -8.65
N THR A 535 60.69 11.12 -9.54
CA THR A 535 61.71 12.16 -9.36
C THR A 535 61.38 13.07 -8.17
N ASP A 536 62.39 13.73 -7.59
CA ASP A 536 62.18 14.61 -6.43
C ASP A 536 61.19 15.75 -6.72
N GLU A 537 61.17 16.25 -7.97
CA GLU A 537 60.19 17.26 -8.41
C GLU A 537 58.76 16.72 -8.47
N GLN A 538 58.59 15.45 -8.88
CA GLN A 538 57.27 14.80 -8.89
C GLN A 538 56.77 14.53 -7.46
N LYS A 539 57.68 14.19 -6.55
CA LYS A 539 57.35 14.02 -5.11
C LYS A 539 56.87 15.32 -4.49
N GLU A 540 57.52 16.45 -4.80
CA GLU A 540 57.08 17.76 -4.31
C GLU A 540 55.69 18.13 -4.85
N LEU A 541 55.43 17.91 -6.14
CA LEU A 541 54.11 18.17 -6.73
C LEU A 541 52.99 17.31 -6.14
N GLU A 542 53.26 16.02 -5.91
CA GLU A 542 52.27 15.13 -5.28
C GLU A 542 52.07 15.49 -3.80
N ALA A 543 53.12 15.91 -3.10
CA ALA A 543 53.02 16.44 -1.73
C ALA A 543 52.17 17.72 -1.67
N GLU A 544 52.31 18.64 -2.62
CA GLU A 544 51.45 19.83 -2.74
C GLU A 544 49.99 19.45 -3.02
N ARG A 545 49.75 18.50 -3.92
CA ARG A 545 48.41 18.00 -4.23
C ARG A 545 47.75 17.37 -2.99
N LEU A 546 48.49 16.55 -2.24
CA LEU A 546 48.03 15.94 -1.00
C LEU A 546 47.73 16.99 0.07
N PHE A 547 48.59 18.02 0.20
CA PHE A 547 48.36 19.13 1.13
C PHE A 547 47.05 19.87 0.85
N VAL A 548 46.76 20.17 -0.42
CA VAL A 548 45.49 20.79 -0.82
C VAL A 548 44.30 19.87 -0.53
N LEU A 549 44.46 18.55 -0.72
CA LEU A 549 43.42 17.57 -0.41
C LEU A 549 43.12 17.52 1.10
N PHE A 550 44.16 17.53 1.93
CA PHE A 550 44.04 17.61 3.38
C PHE A 550 43.37 18.90 3.85
N GLU A 551 43.73 20.06 3.28
CA GLU A 551 43.10 21.34 3.62
C GLU A 551 41.61 21.36 3.24
N LYS A 552 41.24 20.74 2.11
CA LYS A 552 39.83 20.58 1.71
C LYS A 552 39.05 19.67 2.64
N LEU A 553 39.66 18.56 3.08
CA LEU A 553 39.04 17.63 4.03
C LEU A 553 38.91 18.21 5.44
N GLU A 554 39.86 19.05 5.87
CA GLU A 554 39.77 19.77 7.14
C GLU A 554 38.63 20.80 7.09
N LYS A 555 38.46 21.50 5.96
CA LYS A 555 37.36 22.45 5.74
C LYS A 555 35.96 21.81 5.71
N THR A 556 35.84 20.54 5.32
CA THR A 556 34.55 19.83 5.39
C THR A 556 34.19 19.39 6.82
N GLY A 557 35.11 19.52 7.79
CA GLY A 557 34.85 19.31 9.22
C GLY A 557 34.68 17.84 9.64
N ILE A 558 34.89 16.89 8.72
CA ILE A 558 34.69 15.45 8.94
C ILE A 558 35.92 14.81 9.60
N VAL A 559 37.13 15.34 9.35
CA VAL A 559 38.40 14.81 9.88
C VAL A 559 39.29 15.97 10.33
N LYS A 560 39.84 15.89 11.54
CA LYS A 560 40.86 16.82 12.05
C LYS A 560 42.22 16.14 11.95
N ILE A 561 43.13 16.70 11.15
CA ILE A 561 44.41 16.07 10.82
C ILE A 561 45.53 16.84 11.50
N GLU A 562 46.24 16.20 12.43
CA GLU A 562 47.46 16.76 13.04
C GLU A 562 48.69 16.12 12.37
N PRO A 563 49.50 16.88 11.61
CA PRO A 563 50.70 16.35 10.99
C PRO A 563 51.78 16.05 12.04
N GLN A 564 52.30 14.81 12.06
CA GLN A 564 53.29 14.34 13.04
C GLN A 564 54.76 14.73 12.74
N PHE A 565 55.03 15.60 11.76
CA PHE A 565 56.39 15.88 11.29
C PHE A 565 57.23 16.82 12.20
N GLY A 566 56.78 17.08 13.44
CA GLY A 566 57.40 18.05 14.34
C GLY A 566 58.52 17.55 15.27
N ASN A 567 58.76 16.23 15.39
CA ASN A 567 59.59 15.68 16.48
C ASN A 567 60.93 15.05 16.08
N LEU A 568 61.46 15.28 14.87
CA LEU A 568 62.74 14.68 14.42
C LEU A 568 64.00 15.56 14.56
N LYS A 569 64.05 16.49 15.52
CA LYS A 569 65.33 17.13 15.91
C LYS A 569 65.43 17.34 17.41
N LYS A 570 66.07 16.38 18.09
CA LYS A 570 66.94 16.57 19.27
C LYS A 570 67.48 15.20 19.72
N ASP A 571 68.35 14.59 18.93
CA ASP A 571 69.28 13.55 19.38
C ASP A 571 70.52 13.60 18.47
N SER A 572 71.35 14.62 18.72
CA SER A 572 72.76 14.73 18.29
C SER A 572 73.36 15.97 18.94
N GLN A 573 73.72 15.83 20.21
CA GLN A 573 74.84 16.51 20.86
C GLN A 573 75.30 15.69 22.06
#